data_AF-A0A368G0Y9-F1
#
_entry.id   AF-A0A368G0Y9-F1
#
_cell.length_a   1.000
_cell.length_b   1.000
_cell.length_c   1.000
_cell.angle_alpha   90.00
_cell.angle_beta   90.00
_cell.angle_gamma   90.00
#
_symmetry.space_group_name_H-M   'P 1'
#
loop_
_entity.id
_entity.type
_entity.pdbx_description
1 polymer ?
#
loop_
_entity_poly.entity_id
_entity_poly.type
_entity_poly.pdbx_seq_one_letter_code
_entity_poly.pdbx_strand_id
1 'polypeptide(L)' 'MRYVGDWSANALSRTKDGVLIAEIDLNLCRQTKDSWCFRMTLRLDMYAKLFEKAARPDYRPDIRKET' A
#
# COMPACT_ATOMS: atom_id res chain seq x y z
N MET A 1 -7.07 5.73 34.17
CA MET A 1 -5.78 5.12 33.81
C MET A 1 -5.40 5.61 32.43
N ARG A 2 -4.58 6.66 32.33
CA ARG A 2 -4.10 7.24 31.06
C ARG A 2 -2.62 6.89 30.94
N TYR A 3 -2.26 6.03 29.99
CA TYR A 3 -0.85 5.88 29.60
C TYR A 3 -0.50 7.10 28.75
N VAL A 4 0.10 8.10 29.41
CA VAL A 4 0.85 9.16 28.74
C VAL A 4 2.22 8.53 28.45
N GLY A 5 2.36 7.94 27.27
CA GLY A 5 3.62 7.41 26.75
C GLY A 5 4.19 8.40 25.73
N ASP A 6 5.47 8.71 25.90
CA ASP A 6 6.24 9.72 25.18
C ASP A 6 6.06 9.75 23.66
N TRP A 7 6.03 10.95 23.10
CA TRP A 7 5.91 11.27 21.67
C TRP A 7 7.17 10.96 20.85
N SER A 8 7.91 9.89 21.16
CA SER A 8 9.09 9.52 20.37
C SER A 8 9.12 8.01 20.12
N ALA A 9 8.86 7.66 18.85
CA ALA A 9 9.07 6.35 18.21
C ALA A 9 8.11 5.19 18.58
N ASN A 10 6.95 5.14 17.90
CA ASN A 10 6.02 3.99 17.85
C ASN A 10 6.54 2.82 16.98
N ALA A 11 7.84 2.52 17.02
CA ALA A 11 8.43 1.39 16.31
C ALA A 11 9.02 0.40 17.31
N LEU A 12 8.96 -0.90 17.00
CA LEU A 12 9.59 -1.91 17.84
C LEU A 12 11.12 -1.72 17.84
N SER A 13 11.77 -2.09 18.94
CA SER A 13 13.22 -2.03 19.04
C SER A 13 13.87 -2.91 17.96
N ARG A 14 14.96 -2.43 17.36
CA ARG A 14 15.71 -3.16 16.33
C ARG A 14 16.60 -4.28 16.88
N THR A 15 16.91 -4.24 18.18
CA THR A 15 17.89 -5.13 18.82
C THR A 15 17.38 -5.80 20.10
N LYS A 16 16.16 -5.48 20.53
CA LYS A 16 15.56 -6.01 21.76
C LYS A 16 14.22 -6.66 21.46
N ASP A 17 13.89 -7.67 22.23
CA ASP A 17 12.59 -8.32 22.17
C ASP A 17 11.48 -7.36 22.67
N GLY A 18 10.31 -7.45 22.04
CA GLY A 18 9.14 -6.67 22.43
C GLY A 18 7.88 -7.15 21.73
N VAL A 19 6.73 -6.74 22.27
CA VAL A 19 5.41 -7.06 21.72
C VAL A 19 4.69 -5.74 21.40
N LEU A 20 4.20 -5.62 20.18
CA LEU A 20 3.37 -4.49 19.75
C LEU A 20 1.90 -4.89 19.84
N ILE A 21 1.14 -4.16 20.65
CA ILE A 21 -0.32 -4.31 20.74
C ILE A 21 -0.93 -3.02 20.23
N ALA A 22 -1.80 -3.12 19.21
CA ALA A 22 -2.49 -1.99 18.62
C ALA A 22 -3.99 -2.31 18.49
N GLU A 23 -4.82 -1.36 18.88
CA GLU A 23 -6.26 -1.39 18.60
C GLU A 23 -6.50 -0.80 17.20
N ILE A 24 -7.22 -1.51 16.35
CA ILE A 24 -7.47 -1.12 14.96
C ILE A 24 -8.97 -1.08 14.71
N ASP A 25 -9.49 0.07 14.26
CA ASP A 25 -10.86 0.18 13.75
C ASP A 25 -10.88 -0.11 12.24
N LEU A 26 -11.57 -1.19 11.86
CA LEU A 26 -11.73 -1.60 10.46
C LEU A 26 -12.58 -0.61 9.63
N ASN A 27 -13.39 0.23 10.27
CA ASN A 27 -14.16 1.26 9.58
C ASN A 27 -13.27 2.33 8.96
N LEU A 28 -12.05 2.52 9.51
CA LEU A 28 -11.07 3.45 8.95
C LEU A 28 -10.75 3.10 7.49
N CYS A 29 -10.71 1.81 7.14
CA CYS A 29 -10.48 1.38 5.76
C CYS A 29 -11.53 1.94 4.79
N ARG A 30 -12.80 2.07 5.20
CA ARG A 30 -13.85 2.65 4.36
C ARG A 30 -13.67 4.15 4.22
N GLN A 31 -13.44 4.85 5.34
CA GLN A 31 -13.20 6.30 5.35
C GLN A 31 -12.03 6.70 4.45
N THR A 32 -10.91 5.98 4.52
CA THR A 32 -9.75 6.24 3.65
C THR A 32 -10.06 5.97 2.18
N LYS A 33 -10.79 4.89 1.84
CA LYS A 33 -11.16 4.59 0.45
C LYS A 33 -12.06 5.67 -0.14
N ASP A 34 -13.00 6.19 0.65
CA ASP A 34 -13.94 7.21 0.18
C ASP A 34 -13.25 8.57 0.04
N SER A 35 -12.37 8.91 0.99
CA SER A 35 -11.63 10.18 0.97
C SER A 35 -10.63 10.27 -0.19
N TRP A 36 -9.89 9.19 -0.47
CA TRP A 36 -8.85 9.19 -1.48
C TRP A 36 -9.32 8.66 -2.83
N CYS A 37 -10.41 7.89 -2.83
CA CYS A 37 -11.07 7.42 -4.05
C CYS A 37 -10.17 6.57 -4.97
N PHE A 38 -9.01 6.10 -4.49
CA PHE A 38 -8.06 5.35 -5.32
C PHE A 38 -8.72 4.18 -6.04
N ARG A 39 -9.65 3.48 -5.36
CA ARG A 39 -10.41 2.36 -5.95
C ARG A 39 -11.18 2.72 -7.21
N MET A 40 -11.72 3.93 -7.33
CA MET A 40 -12.45 4.36 -8.53
C MET A 40 -11.50 4.76 -9.67
N THR A 41 -10.27 5.16 -9.35
CA THR A 41 -9.26 5.58 -10.34
C THR A 41 -8.21 4.51 -10.65
N LEU A 42 -8.38 3.27 -10.15
CA LEU A 42 -7.43 2.16 -10.35
C LEU A 42 -7.25 1.72 -11.81
N ARG A 43 -8.19 2.02 -12.71
CA ARG A 43 -8.15 1.60 -14.14
C ARG A 43 -7.85 0.10 -14.30
N LEU A 44 -8.49 -0.75 -13.48
CA LEU A 44 -8.18 -2.18 -13.37
C LEU A 44 -8.24 -2.91 -14.72
N ASP A 45 -9.20 -2.59 -15.58
CA ASP A 45 -9.32 -3.21 -16.91
C ASP A 45 -8.10 -2.94 -17.81
N MET A 46 -7.50 -1.75 -17.69
CA MET A 46 -6.29 -1.40 -18.43
C MET A 46 -5.11 -2.20 -17.92
N TYR A 47 -4.90 -2.22 -16.60
CA TYR A 47 -3.78 -2.94 -15.99
C TYR A 47 -3.90 -4.46 -16.17
N ALA A 48 -5.10 -5.03 -16.11
CA ALA A 48 -5.32 -6.46 -16.37
C ALA A 48 -4.81 -6.86 -17.76
N LYS A 49 -5.14 -6.07 -18.79
CA LYS A 49 -4.66 -6.30 -20.18
C LYS A 49 -3.15 -6.12 -20.29
N LEU A 50 -2.59 -5.13 -19.59
CA LEU A 50 -1.14 -4.90 -19.60
C LEU A 50 -0.38 -6.04 -18.91
N PHE A 51 -0.90 -6.57 -17.80
CA PHE A 51 -0.31 -7.72 -17.12
C PHE A 51 -0.40 -8.98 -17.96
N GLU A 52 -1.55 -9.23 -18.61
CA GLU A 52 -1.71 -10.35 -19.54
C GLU A 52 -0.68 -10.25 -20.68
N LYS A 53 -0.56 -9.08 -21.31
CA LYS A 53 0.40 -8.82 -22.39
C LYS A 53 1.85 -9.04 -21.92
N ALA A 54 2.18 -8.54 -20.72
CA ALA A 54 3.53 -8.65 -20.15
C ALA A 54 3.90 -10.09 -19.76
N ALA A 55 2.93 -10.94 -19.45
CA ALA A 55 3.16 -12.33 -19.09
C ALA A 55 3.44 -13.26 -20.29
N ARG A 56 3.21 -12.80 -21.54
CA ARG A 56 3.42 -13.63 -22.72
C ARG A 56 4.91 -13.78 -23.06
N PRO A 57 5.37 -14.96 -23.52
CA PRO A 57 6.78 -15.19 -23.86
C PRO A 57 7.33 -14.27 -24.97
N ASP A 58 6.46 -13.77 -25.83
CA ASP A 58 6.79 -12.89 -26.96
C ASP A 58 6.66 -11.39 -26.63
N TYR A 59 6.47 -11.04 -25.36
CA TYR A 59 6.28 -9.66 -24.92
C TYR A 59 7.46 -8.76 -25.33
N ARG A 60 7.14 -7.61 -25.94
CA ARG A 60 8.09 -6.54 -26.24
C ARG A 60 7.76 -5.31 -25.41
N PRO A 61 8.65 -4.85 -24.51
CA PRO A 61 8.40 -3.70 -23.66
C PRO A 61 8.38 -2.39 -24.46
N ASP A 62 7.52 -1.46 -24.06
CA ASP A 62 7.42 -0.11 -24.66
C ASP A 62 8.52 0.80 -24.09
N ILE A 63 9.72 0.69 -24.67
CA ILE A 63 10.90 1.49 -24.29
C ILE A 63 11.11 2.56 -25.36
N ARG A 64 11.02 3.83 -24.96
CA ARG A 64 11.35 4.98 -25.83
C ARG A 64 12.74 5.49 -25.48
N LYS A 65 13.62 5.61 -26.47
CA LYS A 65 14.94 6.22 -26.34
C LYS A 65 14.88 7.67 -26.80
N GLU A 66 15.75 8.51 -26.25
CA GLU A 66 15.93 9.90 -26.68
C GLU A 66 16.50 9.94 -28.11
N THR A 67 16.01 10.88 -28.92
CA THR A 67 16.38 11.05 -30.34
C THR A 67 17.69 11.80 -30.48
#